data_AF-A0A374USX7-F1
#
_entry.id   AF-A0A374USX7-F1
#
_cell.length_a   1.000
_cell.length_b   1.000
_cell.length_c   1.000
_cell.angle_alpha   90.00
_cell.angle_beta   90.00
_cell.angle_gamma   90.00
#
_symmetry.space_group_name_H-M   'P 1'
#
loop_
_entity.id
_entity.type
_entity.pdbx_description
1 polymer ?
#
loop_
_entity_poly.entity_id
_entity_poly.type
_entity_poly.pdbx_seq_one_letter_code
_entity_poly.pdbx_strand_id
1 'polypeptide(L)'
;MKTLLGMLCTLVIALSVSAQETGNVMLKYGLNFLKTPYVAHTLEVNDEEKLVVNFDEVDCTTFVEYVLALARSPVKNETIDKADYARSLQNIRYRNGKIDGYTSRLHYIADWVNNGVRHGFIEDVAAANSPDTLKLSLNFMSTHPKAYKHLEASPENISKIENIEKALSGQVIHYIPKNKLPDNGFSWIKNGDIIAITTNIPGLDVIHLGIAYYEKGILKLLHASSTRKMVVITQRPLAQMLKNNKRFTGIRVLRMKEDKQ
;
A
#
# COMPACT_ATOMS: atom_id res chain seq x y z
N MET A 1 -20.70 -48.13 -34.59
CA MET A 1 -19.45 -48.19 -33.82
C MET A 1 -18.46 -47.19 -34.41
N LYS A 2 -18.36 -45.98 -33.82
CA LYS A 2 -17.16 -45.11 -33.79
C LYS A 2 -17.54 -43.80 -33.08
N THR A 3 -16.91 -43.64 -31.93
CA THR A 3 -16.86 -42.46 -31.05
C THR A 3 -16.31 -41.23 -31.75
N LEU A 4 -16.85 -40.05 -31.42
CA LEU A 4 -16.05 -38.82 -31.37
C LEU A 4 -16.52 -37.98 -30.18
N LEU A 5 -15.93 -38.27 -29.03
CA LEU A 5 -15.89 -37.42 -27.85
C LEU A 5 -14.72 -36.46 -28.07
N GLY A 6 -14.94 -35.14 -28.03
CA GLY A 6 -13.81 -34.22 -28.14
C GLY A 6 -14.16 -32.75 -28.19
N MET A 7 -13.72 -32.05 -27.13
CA MET A 7 -13.21 -30.67 -27.19
C MET A 7 -14.24 -29.53 -27.15
N LEU A 8 -14.90 -29.38 -26.01
CA LEU A 8 -15.52 -28.11 -25.61
C LEU A 8 -15.26 -27.81 -24.13
N CYS A 9 -13.99 -27.57 -23.75
CA CYS A 9 -13.68 -27.12 -22.38
C CYS A 9 -12.42 -26.25 -22.23
N THR A 10 -11.88 -25.68 -23.32
CA THR A 10 -10.69 -24.81 -23.22
C THR A 10 -11.02 -23.32 -23.38
N LEU A 11 -12.19 -22.95 -23.89
CA LEU A 11 -12.55 -21.53 -24.11
C LEU A 11 -13.12 -20.82 -22.87
N VAL A 12 -13.76 -21.56 -21.95
CA VAL A 12 -14.44 -20.96 -20.78
C VAL A 12 -13.45 -20.50 -19.70
N ILE A 13 -12.30 -21.17 -19.58
CA ILE A 13 -11.32 -20.87 -18.51
C ILE A 13 -10.53 -19.58 -18.82
N ALA A 14 -10.23 -19.30 -20.09
CA ALA A 14 -9.48 -18.09 -20.49
C ALA A 14 -10.30 -16.79 -20.26
N LEU A 15 -11.61 -16.83 -20.43
CA LEU A 15 -12.51 -15.69 -20.20
C LEU A 15 -12.66 -15.35 -18.70
N SER A 16 -12.59 -16.36 -17.82
CA SER A 16 -12.77 -16.16 -16.38
C SER A 16 -11.61 -15.43 -15.69
N VAL A 17 -10.37 -15.62 -16.17
CA VAL A 17 -9.18 -14.94 -15.64
C VAL A 17 -9.14 -13.47 -16.06
N SER A 18 -9.54 -13.17 -17.30
CA SER A 18 -9.62 -11.80 -17.85
C SER A 18 -10.70 -10.93 -17.17
N ALA A 19 -11.83 -11.52 -16.76
CA ALA A 19 -12.92 -10.79 -16.12
C ALA A 19 -12.60 -10.32 -14.69
N GLN A 20 -11.74 -11.04 -13.96
CA GLN A 20 -11.36 -10.69 -12.59
C GLN A 20 -10.19 -9.68 -12.52
N GLU A 21 -9.46 -9.52 -13.62
CA GLU A 21 -8.41 -8.49 -13.80
C GLU A 21 -8.97 -7.11 -14.19
N THR A 22 -10.20 -7.02 -14.73
CA THR A 22 -10.72 -5.79 -15.38
C THR A 22 -11.75 -5.00 -14.55
N GLY A 23 -12.36 -5.58 -13.51
CA GLY A 23 -13.41 -4.91 -12.73
C GLY A 23 -12.94 -4.07 -11.53
N ASN A 24 -11.71 -4.25 -11.04
CA ASN A 24 -11.23 -3.56 -9.84
C ASN A 24 -10.41 -2.30 -10.21
N VAL A 25 -10.89 -1.13 -9.78
CA VAL A 25 -10.29 0.17 -10.13
C VAL A 25 -8.87 0.36 -9.57
N MET A 26 -8.60 -0.10 -8.33
CA MET A 26 -7.26 -0.06 -7.72
C MET A 26 -6.27 -0.87 -8.55
N LEU A 27 -6.64 -2.09 -8.93
CA LEU A 27 -5.77 -2.93 -9.75
C LEU A 27 -5.58 -2.36 -11.16
N LYS A 28 -6.65 -1.85 -11.79
CA LYS A 28 -6.58 -1.20 -13.11
C LYS A 28 -5.55 -0.07 -13.12
N TYR A 29 -5.64 0.87 -12.17
CA TYR A 29 -4.67 1.97 -12.10
C TYR A 29 -3.28 1.48 -11.67
N GLY A 30 -3.18 0.50 -10.76
CA GLY A 30 -1.91 -0.08 -10.37
C GLY A 30 -1.13 -0.67 -11.53
N LEU A 31 -1.80 -1.41 -12.43
CA LEU A 31 -1.16 -2.04 -13.58
C LEU A 31 -0.57 -1.03 -14.57
N ASN A 32 -1.11 0.20 -14.64
CA ASN A 32 -0.57 1.25 -15.50
C ASN A 32 0.83 1.72 -15.07
N PHE A 33 1.23 1.47 -13.83
CA PHE A 33 2.58 1.79 -13.34
C PHE A 33 3.60 0.69 -13.61
N LEU A 34 3.22 -0.46 -14.20
CA LEU A 34 4.18 -1.52 -14.49
C LEU A 34 5.39 -0.97 -15.26
N LYS A 35 6.59 -1.32 -14.79
CA LYS A 35 7.89 -0.84 -15.29
C LYS A 35 8.22 0.63 -14.98
N THR A 36 7.37 1.39 -14.29
CA THR A 36 7.75 2.72 -13.78
C THR A 36 8.97 2.58 -12.85
N PRO A 37 10.04 3.36 -13.06
CA PRO A 37 11.26 3.34 -12.25
C PRO A 37 11.03 3.46 -10.74
N TYR A 38 11.84 2.72 -9.99
CA TYR A 38 11.93 2.88 -8.54
C TYR A 38 12.97 3.95 -8.20
N VAL A 39 12.55 5.00 -7.48
CA VAL A 39 13.45 6.03 -6.94
C VAL A 39 13.02 6.35 -5.50
N ALA A 40 13.97 6.36 -4.58
CA ALA A 40 13.71 6.75 -3.19
C ALA A 40 13.78 8.28 -3.05
N HIS A 41 13.11 8.82 -2.03
CA HIS A 41 13.18 10.24 -1.66
C HIS A 41 12.63 11.22 -2.72
N THR A 42 11.73 10.78 -3.59
CA THR A 42 11.11 11.65 -4.63
C THR A 42 10.27 12.78 -4.06
N LEU A 43 9.90 12.70 -2.77
CA LEU A 43 9.18 13.76 -2.07
C LEU A 43 10.09 14.76 -1.35
N GLU A 44 11.39 14.47 -1.22
CA GLU A 44 12.35 15.26 -0.40
C GLU A 44 13.10 16.31 -1.24
N VAL A 45 12.43 16.83 -2.28
CA VAL A 45 13.02 17.70 -3.30
C VAL A 45 12.93 19.19 -2.96
N ASN A 46 12.06 19.55 -2.02
CA ASN A 46 11.86 20.93 -1.56
C ASN A 46 12.41 21.11 -0.14
N ASP A 47 12.69 22.35 0.26
CA ASP A 47 13.02 22.66 1.67
C ASP A 47 11.77 22.81 2.53
N GLU A 48 10.71 23.37 1.97
CA GLU A 48 9.37 23.42 2.57
C GLU A 48 8.52 22.25 2.09
N GLU A 49 7.74 21.65 3.00
CA GLU A 49 6.80 20.58 2.66
C GLU A 49 5.68 21.10 1.75
N LYS A 50 5.57 20.50 0.57
CA LYS A 50 4.55 20.81 -0.46
C LYS A 50 4.07 19.51 -1.09
N LEU A 51 2.88 19.53 -1.68
CA LEU A 51 2.36 18.37 -2.40
C LEU A 51 3.19 18.12 -3.67
N VAL A 52 3.98 17.05 -3.67
CA VAL A 52 4.77 16.61 -4.84
C VAL A 52 4.07 15.44 -5.56
N VAL A 53 3.90 15.58 -6.87
CA VAL A 53 3.35 14.54 -7.76
C VAL A 53 4.41 14.18 -8.80
N ASN A 54 4.88 12.94 -8.79
CA ASN A 54 5.82 12.40 -9.78
C ASN A 54 5.34 11.01 -10.19
N PHE A 55 4.78 10.86 -11.39
CA PHE A 55 4.33 9.57 -11.91
C PHE A 55 5.44 8.79 -12.63
N ASP A 56 6.55 9.45 -12.95
CA ASP A 56 7.68 8.86 -13.69
C ASP A 56 8.61 8.09 -12.76
N GLU A 57 8.63 8.42 -11.47
CA GLU A 57 9.50 7.82 -10.47
C GLU A 57 8.74 7.62 -9.15
N VAL A 58 8.70 6.37 -8.68
CA VAL A 58 7.92 6.01 -7.49
C VAL A 58 8.76 5.20 -6.50
N ASP A 59 8.39 5.25 -5.23
CA ASP A 59 8.76 4.26 -4.23
C ASP A 59 7.53 3.42 -3.86
N CYS A 60 7.66 2.52 -2.87
CA CYS A 60 6.57 1.64 -2.51
C CYS A 60 5.35 2.38 -1.95
N THR A 61 5.55 3.50 -1.26
CA THR A 61 4.49 4.28 -0.63
C THR A 61 3.85 5.19 -1.66
N THR A 62 4.65 5.98 -2.39
CA THR A 62 4.12 6.91 -3.39
C THR A 62 3.36 6.19 -4.51
N PHE A 63 3.84 5.01 -4.94
CA PHE A 63 3.08 4.14 -5.85
C PHE A 63 1.66 3.85 -5.35
N VAL A 64 1.51 3.38 -4.11
CA VAL A 64 0.20 3.04 -3.53
C VAL A 64 -0.66 4.29 -3.34
N GLU A 65 -0.08 5.39 -2.88
CA GLU A 65 -0.80 6.65 -2.71
C GLU A 65 -1.34 7.19 -4.03
N TYR A 66 -0.54 7.15 -5.09
CA TYR A 66 -0.93 7.58 -6.43
C TYR A 66 -2.05 6.72 -7.00
N VAL A 67 -1.95 5.39 -6.86
CA VAL A 67 -3.00 4.48 -7.31
C VAL A 67 -4.29 4.70 -6.52
N LEU A 68 -4.21 4.85 -5.20
CA LEU A 68 -5.38 5.14 -4.36
C LEU A 68 -6.00 6.49 -4.70
N ALA A 69 -5.19 7.52 -4.91
CA ALA A 69 -5.68 8.84 -5.31
C ALA A 69 -6.38 8.80 -6.68
N LEU A 70 -5.81 8.09 -7.67
CA LEU A 70 -6.45 7.88 -8.98
C LEU A 70 -7.77 7.12 -8.84
N ALA A 71 -7.78 6.02 -8.09
CA ALA A 71 -8.96 5.18 -7.92
C ALA A 71 -10.12 5.87 -7.19
N ARG A 72 -9.82 6.85 -6.33
CA ARG A 72 -10.80 7.64 -5.60
C ARG A 72 -11.26 8.91 -6.30
N SER A 73 -10.50 9.38 -7.29
CA SER A 73 -10.82 10.67 -7.92
C SER A 73 -12.04 10.52 -8.83
N PRO A 74 -13.00 11.46 -8.79
CA PRO A 74 -14.15 11.45 -9.68
C PRO A 74 -13.72 11.42 -11.15
N VAL A 75 -14.31 10.51 -11.93
CA VAL A 75 -14.14 10.47 -13.38
C VAL A 75 -15.24 11.31 -14.03
N LYS A 76 -14.85 12.36 -14.73
CA LYS A 76 -15.73 13.28 -15.46
C LYS A 76 -15.33 13.26 -16.93
N ASN A 77 -16.27 12.96 -17.83
CA ASN A 77 -16.00 12.82 -19.27
C ASN A 77 -14.78 11.91 -19.54
N GLU A 78 -14.78 10.73 -18.91
CA GLU A 78 -13.71 9.71 -19.03
C GLU A 78 -12.32 10.12 -18.51
N THR A 79 -12.20 11.29 -17.87
CA THR A 79 -10.92 11.81 -17.36
C THR A 79 -11.00 12.18 -15.88
N ILE A 80 -9.85 12.21 -15.22
CA ILE A 80 -9.71 12.71 -13.85
C ILE A 80 -9.16 14.14 -13.90
N ASP A 81 -9.83 15.07 -13.25
CA ASP A 81 -9.34 16.44 -13.11
C ASP A 81 -8.11 16.50 -12.21
N LYS A 82 -7.14 17.35 -12.57
CA LYS A 82 -5.88 17.49 -11.82
C LYS A 82 -6.10 17.98 -10.39
N ALA A 83 -7.05 18.87 -10.16
CA ALA A 83 -7.34 19.39 -8.82
C ALA A 83 -8.07 18.35 -7.97
N ASP A 84 -8.97 17.56 -8.55
CA ASP A 84 -9.63 16.45 -7.85
C ASP A 84 -8.62 15.35 -7.46
N TYR A 85 -7.66 15.03 -8.34
CA TYR A 85 -6.54 14.15 -8.02
C TYR A 85 -5.66 14.69 -6.90
N ALA A 86 -5.22 15.95 -7.03
CA ALA A 86 -4.35 16.59 -6.04
C ALA A 86 -5.00 16.64 -4.65
N ARG A 87 -6.31 16.95 -4.59
CA ARG A 87 -7.09 16.93 -3.35
C ARG A 87 -7.14 15.53 -2.73
N SER A 88 -7.40 14.50 -3.55
CA SER A 88 -7.42 13.11 -3.11
C SER A 88 -6.07 12.69 -2.54
N LEU A 89 -4.98 12.97 -3.27
CA LEU A 89 -3.62 12.65 -2.84
C LEU A 89 -3.24 13.39 -1.55
N GLN A 90 -3.60 14.67 -1.43
CA GLN A 90 -3.32 15.44 -0.22
C GLN A 90 -4.03 14.84 1.00
N ASN A 91 -5.29 14.45 0.86
CA ASN A 91 -6.06 13.79 1.93
C ASN A 91 -5.47 12.43 2.34
N ILE A 92 -4.86 11.72 1.39
CA ILE A 92 -4.20 10.43 1.62
C ILE A 92 -2.86 10.62 2.34
N ARG A 93 -2.01 11.53 1.86
CA ARG A 93 -0.60 11.66 2.28
C ARG A 93 -0.42 12.48 3.55
N TYR A 94 -1.30 13.42 3.83
CA TYR A 94 -1.17 14.36 4.94
C TYR A 94 -2.26 14.15 5.98
N ARG A 95 -1.89 14.30 7.24
CA ARG A 95 -2.80 14.14 8.37
C ARG A 95 -3.97 15.12 8.25
N ASN A 96 -5.19 14.59 8.18
CA ASN A 96 -6.42 15.36 7.95
C ASN A 96 -6.42 16.20 6.65
N GLY A 97 -5.60 15.81 5.66
CA GLY A 97 -5.47 16.55 4.40
C GLY A 97 -4.85 17.94 4.55
N LYS A 98 -4.11 18.20 5.65
CA LYS A 98 -3.49 19.50 5.91
C LYS A 98 -1.97 19.43 5.80
N ILE A 99 -1.41 20.22 4.88
CA ILE A 99 0.03 20.39 4.74
C ILE A 99 0.47 21.45 5.76
N ASP A 100 1.28 21.03 6.74
CA ASP A 100 1.75 21.85 7.85
C ASP A 100 3.16 21.39 8.26
N GLY A 101 4.10 21.58 7.33
CA GLY A 101 5.48 21.11 7.46
C GLY A 101 5.65 19.60 7.32
N TYR A 102 6.92 19.16 7.36
CA TYR A 102 7.34 17.78 7.12
C TYR A 102 6.60 16.75 8.00
N THR A 103 6.34 17.11 9.25
CA THR A 103 5.71 16.20 10.24
C THR A 103 4.19 16.07 10.07
N SER A 104 3.56 16.85 9.18
CA SER A 104 2.16 16.66 8.82
C SER A 104 1.97 15.53 7.81
N ARG A 105 3.03 15.16 7.07
CA ARG A 105 3.06 13.98 6.21
C ARG A 105 3.03 12.70 7.05
N LEU A 106 2.29 11.70 6.58
CA LEU A 106 2.02 10.46 7.29
C LEU A 106 3.14 9.44 7.03
N HIS A 107 4.27 9.59 7.74
CA HIS A 107 5.47 8.75 7.53
C HIS A 107 5.33 7.32 8.08
N TYR A 108 4.60 7.14 9.19
CA TYR A 108 4.30 5.81 9.74
C TYR A 108 3.01 5.28 9.14
N ILE A 109 3.04 4.04 8.62
CA ILE A 109 1.89 3.46 7.92
C ILE A 109 0.71 3.24 8.87
N ALA A 110 0.94 2.94 10.14
CA ALA A 110 -0.11 2.90 11.14
C ALA A 110 -0.88 4.22 11.22
N ASP A 111 -0.20 5.36 11.17
CA ASP A 111 -0.85 6.68 11.14
C ASP A 111 -1.54 6.95 9.80
N TRP A 112 -0.91 6.56 8.70
CA TRP A 112 -1.49 6.63 7.36
C TRP A 112 -2.83 5.87 7.27
N VAL A 113 -2.87 4.65 7.82
CA VAL A 113 -4.09 3.84 7.91
C VAL A 113 -5.11 4.48 8.84
N ASN A 114 -4.69 4.95 10.03
CA ASN A 114 -5.59 5.61 10.97
C ASN A 114 -6.25 6.85 10.35
N ASN A 115 -5.51 7.63 9.55
CA ASN A 115 -6.03 8.74 8.78
C ASN A 115 -7.07 8.28 7.75
N GLY A 116 -6.75 7.26 6.95
CA GLY A 116 -7.67 6.74 5.94
C GLY A 116 -8.95 6.13 6.48
N VAL A 117 -8.87 5.42 7.61
CA VAL A 117 -10.03 4.87 8.30
C VAL A 117 -10.88 5.99 8.90
N ARG A 118 -10.26 6.94 9.61
CA ARG A 118 -10.96 8.08 10.22
C ARG A 118 -11.72 8.93 9.21
N HIS A 119 -11.14 9.14 8.03
CA HIS A 119 -11.73 9.91 6.94
C HIS A 119 -12.52 9.07 5.93
N GLY A 120 -12.72 7.78 6.22
CA GLY A 120 -13.66 6.93 5.50
C GLY A 120 -13.22 6.51 4.09
N PHE A 121 -11.94 6.62 3.74
CA PHE A 121 -11.44 6.20 2.43
C PHE A 121 -10.67 4.87 2.43
N ILE A 122 -10.39 4.32 3.61
CA ILE A 122 -9.80 2.99 3.82
C ILE A 122 -10.63 2.19 4.82
N GLU A 123 -10.79 0.89 4.55
CA GLU A 123 -11.24 -0.12 5.49
C GLU A 123 -10.05 -1.01 5.91
N ASP A 124 -9.93 -1.31 7.21
CA ASP A 124 -8.96 -2.30 7.72
C ASP A 124 -9.56 -3.70 7.66
N VAL A 125 -9.30 -4.41 6.55
CA VAL A 125 -9.82 -5.76 6.31
C VAL A 125 -9.23 -6.76 7.30
N ALA A 126 -7.97 -6.59 7.71
CA ALA A 126 -7.33 -7.47 8.68
C ALA A 126 -8.00 -7.38 10.06
N ALA A 127 -8.43 -6.18 10.48
CA ALA A 127 -9.16 -5.98 11.74
C ALA A 127 -10.46 -6.78 11.82
N ALA A 128 -11.17 -6.96 10.71
CA ALA A 128 -12.42 -7.71 10.68
C ALA A 128 -12.22 -9.24 10.55
N ASN A 129 -11.07 -9.71 10.06
CA ASN A 129 -10.92 -11.09 9.59
C ASN A 129 -9.77 -11.88 10.24
N SER A 130 -8.77 -11.22 10.81
CA SER A 130 -7.62 -11.90 11.44
C SER A 130 -7.71 -11.82 12.96
N PRO A 131 -7.60 -12.95 13.70
CA PRO A 131 -7.57 -12.93 15.16
C PRO A 131 -6.19 -12.52 15.72
N ASP A 132 -5.15 -12.58 14.90
CA ASP A 132 -3.79 -12.27 15.34
C ASP A 132 -3.58 -10.76 15.42
N THR A 133 -2.94 -10.32 16.50
CA THR A 133 -2.66 -8.92 16.76
C THR A 133 -1.19 -8.68 17.05
N LEU A 134 -0.77 -7.43 16.88
CA LEU A 134 0.53 -6.93 17.31
C LEU A 134 0.35 -5.59 18.01
N LYS A 135 1.15 -5.35 19.04
CA LYS A 135 1.19 -4.07 19.76
C LYS A 135 2.28 -3.19 19.14
N LEU A 136 1.91 -1.99 18.71
CA LEU A 136 2.85 -1.04 18.11
C LEU A 136 3.86 -0.54 19.14
N SER A 137 5.11 -0.40 18.70
CA SER A 137 6.21 0.20 19.44
C SER A 137 7.06 0.98 18.47
N LEU A 138 6.79 2.28 18.33
CA LEU A 138 7.37 3.15 17.32
C LEU A 138 8.33 4.14 17.96
N ASN A 139 9.50 4.29 17.35
CA ASN A 139 10.51 5.29 17.70
C ASN A 139 11.58 5.46 16.60
N PHE A 140 11.41 4.83 15.42
CA PHE A 140 12.52 4.67 14.47
C PHE A 140 13.02 6.02 13.94
N MET A 141 12.12 6.93 13.56
CA MET A 141 12.50 8.22 12.99
C MET A 141 13.17 9.11 14.04
N SER A 142 12.59 9.24 15.23
CA SER A 142 13.17 10.09 16.30
C SER A 142 14.53 9.59 16.80
N THR A 143 14.76 8.27 16.83
CA THR A 143 16.05 7.70 17.24
C THR A 143 17.08 7.64 16.11
N HIS A 144 16.68 7.89 14.85
CA HIS A 144 17.58 7.90 13.69
C HIS A 144 17.43 9.19 12.85
N PRO A 145 17.49 10.40 13.46
CA PRO A 145 17.15 11.65 12.76
C PRO A 145 18.11 11.97 11.62
N LYS A 146 19.36 11.49 11.68
CA LYS A 146 20.38 11.65 10.63
C LYS A 146 20.02 10.97 9.30
N ALA A 147 19.06 10.03 9.30
CA ALA A 147 18.61 9.38 8.08
C ALA A 147 17.58 10.24 7.29
N TYR A 148 17.14 11.37 7.85
CA TYR A 148 16.05 12.18 7.30
C TYR A 148 16.48 13.64 7.21
N LYS A 149 16.56 14.18 5.97
CA LYS A 149 16.94 15.57 5.68
C LYS A 149 16.21 16.58 6.58
N HIS A 150 14.91 16.40 6.75
CA HIS A 150 14.05 17.32 7.51
C HIS A 150 14.06 17.10 9.03
N LEU A 151 14.78 16.10 9.55
CA LEU A 151 14.95 15.86 10.98
C LEU A 151 16.36 16.17 11.48
N GLU A 152 17.40 15.86 10.69
CA GLU A 152 18.81 15.92 11.13
C GLU A 152 19.19 17.25 11.81
N ALA A 153 18.70 18.37 11.28
CA ALA A 153 18.97 19.71 11.79
C ALA A 153 17.75 20.39 12.45
N SER A 154 16.68 19.66 12.77
CA SER A 154 15.45 20.22 13.33
C SER A 154 15.01 19.52 14.63
N PRO A 155 15.47 20.00 15.80
CA PRO A 155 14.99 19.52 17.09
C PRO A 155 13.47 19.62 17.27
N GLU A 156 12.86 20.65 16.65
CA GLU A 156 11.41 20.82 16.65
C GLU A 156 10.70 19.66 15.91
N ASN A 157 11.16 19.32 14.70
CA ASN A 157 10.57 18.21 13.95
C ASN A 157 10.81 16.87 14.65
N ILE A 158 11.98 16.67 15.27
CA ILE A 158 12.26 15.47 16.08
C ILE A 158 11.22 15.37 17.21
N SER A 159 11.02 16.44 17.98
CA SER A 159 10.03 16.48 19.07
C SER A 159 8.60 16.22 18.58
N LYS A 160 8.20 16.77 17.44
CA LYS A 160 6.89 16.48 16.83
C LYS A 160 6.76 15.00 16.45
N ILE A 161 7.79 14.40 15.85
CA ILE A 161 7.83 12.97 15.50
C ILE A 161 7.76 12.08 16.74
N GLU A 162 8.50 12.40 17.80
CA GLU A 162 8.44 11.66 19.08
C GLU A 162 7.01 11.64 19.66
N ASN A 163 6.31 12.77 19.59
CA ASN A 163 4.91 12.85 20.05
C ASN A 163 3.97 12.00 19.19
N ILE A 164 4.17 11.98 17.86
CA ILE A 164 3.42 11.11 16.94
C ILE A 164 3.69 9.63 17.27
N GLU A 165 4.96 9.25 17.41
CA GLU A 165 5.38 7.90 17.76
C GLU A 165 4.80 7.43 19.10
N LYS A 166 4.79 8.31 20.11
CA LYS A 166 4.19 8.05 21.43
C LYS A 166 2.67 7.85 21.34
N ALA A 167 1.98 8.63 20.52
CA ALA A 167 0.53 8.52 20.34
C ALA A 167 0.11 7.23 19.59
N LEU A 168 0.98 6.74 18.70
CA LEU A 168 0.77 5.50 17.96
C LEU A 168 1.18 4.26 18.75
N SER A 169 2.24 4.37 19.56
CA SER A 169 2.76 3.27 20.36
C SER A 169 1.74 2.79 21.39
N GLY A 170 1.69 1.48 21.58
CA GLY A 170 0.73 0.83 22.46
C GLY A 170 -0.61 0.47 21.81
N GLN A 171 -0.95 1.07 20.66
CA GLN A 171 -2.10 0.62 19.86
C GLN A 171 -1.92 -0.84 19.45
N VAL A 172 -3.02 -1.59 19.48
CA VAL A 172 -3.07 -2.99 19.03
C VAL A 172 -3.70 -3.00 17.64
N ILE A 173 -3.00 -3.57 16.67
CA ILE A 173 -3.51 -3.73 15.30
C ILE A 173 -3.61 -5.20 14.95
N HIS A 174 -4.57 -5.55 14.10
CA HIS A 174 -4.70 -6.89 13.55
C HIS A 174 -3.82 -7.05 12.31
N TYR A 175 -3.27 -8.25 12.13
CA TYR A 175 -2.43 -8.58 10.98
C TYR A 175 -2.48 -10.08 10.72
N ILE A 176 -1.91 -10.52 9.61
CA ILE A 176 -1.71 -11.93 9.28
C ILE A 176 -0.22 -12.24 9.47
N PRO A 177 0.15 -13.07 10.45
CA PRO A 177 1.52 -13.59 10.58
C PRO A 177 1.97 -14.28 9.29
N LYS A 178 3.21 -14.05 8.85
CA LYS A 178 3.70 -14.58 7.56
C LYS A 178 3.67 -16.10 7.44
N ASN A 179 3.73 -16.83 8.55
CA ASN A 179 3.63 -18.28 8.60
C ASN A 179 2.20 -18.80 8.44
N LYS A 180 1.19 -17.92 8.57
CA LYS A 180 -0.24 -18.25 8.40
C LYS A 180 -0.80 -17.85 7.03
N LEU A 181 -0.07 -17.07 6.24
CA LEU A 181 -0.52 -16.69 4.89
C LEU A 181 -0.25 -17.84 3.89
N PRO A 182 -1.28 -18.47 3.30
CA PRO A 182 -1.09 -19.48 2.27
C PRO A 182 -0.81 -18.83 0.91
N ASP A 183 -0.28 -19.59 -0.05
CA ASP A 183 0.10 -19.07 -1.39
C ASP A 183 -1.11 -18.54 -2.18
N ASN A 184 -2.29 -19.09 -1.96
CA ASN A 184 -3.55 -18.65 -2.54
C ASN A 184 -4.25 -17.54 -1.73
N GLY A 185 -3.62 -17.01 -0.68
CA GLY A 185 -4.23 -16.01 0.19
C GLY A 185 -5.49 -16.51 0.92
N PHE A 186 -6.19 -15.58 1.57
CA PHE A 186 -7.51 -15.85 2.14
C PHE A 186 -8.62 -15.35 1.22
N SER A 187 -9.79 -15.98 1.28
CA SER A 187 -10.94 -15.63 0.42
C SER A 187 -11.41 -14.18 0.59
N TRP A 188 -11.11 -13.54 1.72
CA TRP A 188 -11.45 -12.15 2.01
C TRP A 188 -10.39 -11.14 1.52
N ILE A 189 -9.21 -11.60 1.08
CA ILE A 189 -8.22 -10.77 0.37
C ILE A 189 -8.58 -10.76 -1.12
N LYS A 190 -8.74 -9.58 -1.70
CA LYS A 190 -9.21 -9.38 -3.08
C LYS A 190 -8.16 -8.65 -3.91
N ASN A 191 -8.27 -8.79 -5.24
CA ASN A 191 -7.54 -7.93 -6.17
C ASN A 191 -7.74 -6.46 -5.81
N GLY A 192 -6.66 -5.68 -5.82
CA GLY A 192 -6.72 -4.25 -5.50
C GLY A 192 -6.62 -3.89 -4.01
N ASP A 193 -6.68 -4.87 -3.11
CA ASP A 193 -6.39 -4.60 -1.69
C ASP A 193 -4.96 -4.09 -1.52
N ILE A 194 -4.78 -3.10 -0.66
CA ILE A 194 -3.47 -2.61 -0.28
C ILE A 194 -2.89 -3.56 0.76
N ILE A 195 -1.66 -4.00 0.52
CA ILE A 195 -0.91 -4.89 1.40
C ILE A 195 0.20 -4.10 2.06
N ALA A 196 0.13 -3.99 3.39
CA ALA A 196 1.18 -3.41 4.21
C ALA A 196 2.01 -4.51 4.89
N ILE A 197 3.29 -4.61 4.54
CA ILE A 197 4.18 -5.65 5.06
C ILE A 197 4.76 -5.20 6.40
N THR A 198 4.28 -5.84 7.47
CA THR A 198 4.75 -5.63 8.83
C THR A 198 6.18 -6.12 9.02
N THR A 199 6.91 -5.52 9.97
CA THR A 199 8.34 -5.78 10.18
C THR A 199 8.70 -6.01 11.65
N ASN A 200 9.83 -6.67 11.89
CA ASN A 200 10.47 -6.77 13.21
C ASN A 200 11.65 -5.79 13.40
N ILE A 201 11.82 -4.83 12.49
CA ILE A 201 12.77 -3.73 12.71
C ILE A 201 12.33 -2.96 13.96
N PRO A 202 13.18 -2.82 14.99
CA PRO A 202 12.82 -2.09 16.20
C PRO A 202 12.37 -0.67 15.86
N GLY A 203 11.23 -0.24 16.41
CA GLY A 203 10.72 1.12 16.23
C GLY A 203 9.91 1.37 14.96
N LEU A 204 9.71 0.36 14.10
CA LEU A 204 9.04 0.48 12.80
C LEU A 204 7.90 -0.54 12.68
N ASP A 205 6.75 -0.12 12.17
CA ASP A 205 5.55 -0.95 11.99
C ASP A 205 5.52 -1.67 10.64
N VAL A 206 5.79 -0.94 9.55
CA VAL A 206 5.68 -1.41 8.17
C VAL A 206 6.92 -1.02 7.40
N ILE A 207 7.42 -1.93 6.57
CA ILE A 207 8.64 -1.72 5.79
C ILE A 207 8.39 -1.61 4.29
N HIS A 208 7.23 -2.06 3.81
CA HIS A 208 6.95 -2.11 2.38
C HIS A 208 5.45 -2.14 2.12
N LEU A 209 4.99 -1.50 1.03
CA LEU A 209 3.61 -1.53 0.56
C LEU A 209 3.50 -2.12 -0.86
N GLY A 210 2.31 -2.60 -1.20
CA GLY A 210 1.93 -2.95 -2.56
C GLY A 210 0.44 -3.24 -2.68
N ILE A 211 0.04 -3.77 -3.83
CA ILE A 211 -1.35 -4.07 -4.18
C ILE A 211 -1.49 -5.57 -4.43
N ALA A 212 -2.51 -6.18 -3.85
CA ALA A 212 -2.85 -7.58 -4.04
C ALA A 212 -3.23 -7.86 -5.50
N TYR A 213 -2.58 -8.87 -6.08
CA TYR A 213 -2.83 -9.32 -7.45
C TYR A 213 -2.92 -10.85 -7.48
N TYR A 214 -4.03 -11.38 -7.94
CA TYR A 214 -4.25 -12.80 -8.11
C TYR A 214 -3.95 -13.23 -9.54
N GLU A 215 -3.01 -14.15 -9.70
CA GLU A 215 -2.71 -14.79 -10.98
C GLU A 215 -3.03 -16.28 -10.86
N LYS A 216 -4.03 -16.76 -11.61
CA LYS A 216 -4.46 -18.17 -11.59
C LYS A 216 -4.71 -18.70 -10.17
N GLY A 217 -5.33 -17.87 -9.32
CA GLY A 217 -5.66 -18.21 -7.92
C GLY A 217 -4.51 -18.07 -6.92
N ILE A 218 -3.33 -17.64 -7.34
CA ILE A 218 -2.17 -17.40 -6.46
C ILE A 218 -2.08 -15.92 -6.11
N LEU A 219 -2.00 -15.62 -4.82
CA LEU A 219 -1.82 -14.26 -4.32
C LEU A 219 -0.37 -13.81 -4.55
N LYS A 220 -0.20 -12.80 -5.39
CA LYS A 220 1.04 -12.09 -5.69
C LYS A 220 0.93 -10.63 -5.24
N LEU A 221 2.02 -9.90 -5.36
CA LEU A 221 2.09 -8.48 -5.03
C LEU A 221 2.53 -7.66 -6.24
N LEU A 222 1.71 -6.69 -6.63
CA LEU A 222 2.09 -5.59 -7.51
C LEU A 222 2.72 -4.48 -6.65
N HIS A 223 3.99 -4.15 -6.87
CA HIS A 223 4.72 -3.22 -6.02
C HIS A 223 5.91 -2.53 -6.72
N ALA A 224 6.25 -1.32 -6.28
CA ALA A 224 7.52 -0.69 -6.61
C ALA A 224 8.67 -1.43 -5.90
N SER A 225 9.55 -2.08 -6.66
CA SER A 225 10.62 -2.92 -6.10
C SER A 225 11.96 -2.23 -6.20
N SER A 226 12.58 -1.93 -5.05
CA SER A 226 13.94 -1.39 -4.99
C SER A 226 15.00 -2.34 -5.52
N THR A 227 14.77 -3.65 -5.47
CA THR A 227 15.66 -4.69 -6.03
C THR A 227 15.53 -4.78 -7.55
N ARG A 228 14.30 -4.71 -8.09
CA ARG A 228 14.07 -4.74 -9.54
C ARG A 228 14.17 -3.37 -10.20
N LYS A 229 14.32 -2.30 -9.41
CA LYS A 229 14.42 -0.90 -9.84
C LYS A 229 13.20 -0.38 -10.61
N MET A 230 12.04 -1.01 -10.43
CA MET A 230 10.79 -0.61 -11.07
C MET A 230 9.58 -1.25 -10.38
N VAL A 231 8.38 -0.81 -10.75
CA VAL A 231 7.12 -1.47 -10.39
C VAL A 231 6.99 -2.80 -11.13
N VAL A 232 6.74 -3.86 -10.38
CA VAL A 232 6.65 -5.25 -10.86
C VAL A 232 5.57 -6.01 -10.13
N ILE A 233 5.15 -7.13 -10.72
CA ILE A 233 4.42 -8.18 -10.01
C ILE A 233 5.43 -9.22 -9.52
N THR A 234 5.28 -9.70 -8.28
CA THR A 234 6.14 -10.76 -7.75
C THR A 234 6.06 -12.02 -8.62
N GLN A 235 7.22 -12.58 -8.99
CA GLN A 235 7.26 -13.83 -9.77
C GLN A 235 6.75 -15.04 -8.97
N ARG A 236 6.88 -14.98 -7.64
CA ARG A 236 6.47 -16.00 -6.68
C ARG A 236 5.27 -15.51 -5.85
N PRO A 237 4.56 -16.41 -5.15
CA PRO A 237 3.49 -16.01 -4.23
C PRO A 237 3.98 -15.01 -3.19
N LEU A 238 3.11 -14.11 -2.75
CA LEU A 238 3.38 -13.16 -1.67
C LEU A 238 3.87 -13.87 -0.41
N ALA A 239 3.25 -15.00 -0.05
CA ALA A 239 3.67 -15.81 1.09
C ALA A 239 5.15 -16.23 1.02
N GLN A 240 5.66 -16.57 -0.17
CA GLN A 240 7.07 -16.90 -0.35
C GLN A 240 7.98 -15.66 -0.20
N MET A 241 7.55 -14.50 -0.71
CA MET A 241 8.28 -13.25 -0.50
C MET A 241 8.44 -12.92 0.99
N LEU A 242 7.38 -13.12 1.79
CA LEU A 242 7.41 -12.93 3.24
C LEU A 242 8.33 -13.91 3.95
N LYS A 243 8.31 -15.19 3.56
CA LYS A 243 9.17 -16.24 4.13
C LYS A 243 10.65 -15.99 3.85
N ASN A 244 10.97 -15.49 2.66
CA ASN A 244 12.36 -15.26 2.23
C ASN A 244 13.05 -14.07 2.92
N ASN A 245 12.29 -13.18 3.58
CA ASN A 245 12.85 -12.05 4.30
C ASN A 245 12.69 -12.22 5.82
N LYS A 246 13.82 -12.25 6.54
CA LYS A 246 13.83 -12.39 8.01
C LYS A 246 13.21 -11.17 8.72
N ARG A 247 13.19 -10.01 8.07
CA ARG A 247 12.62 -8.78 8.64
C ARG A 247 11.09 -8.71 8.52
N PHE A 248 10.52 -9.37 7.52
CA PHE A 248 9.06 -9.36 7.33
C PHE A 248 8.40 -10.27 8.37
N THR A 249 7.35 -9.81 9.03
CA THR A 249 6.63 -10.56 10.07
C THR A 249 5.24 -11.02 9.63
N GLY A 250 4.67 -10.39 8.61
CA GLY A 250 3.29 -10.61 8.20
C GLY A 250 2.76 -9.47 7.35
N ILE A 251 1.44 -9.44 7.15
CA ILE A 251 0.76 -8.38 6.39
C ILE A 251 -0.45 -7.82 7.13
N ARG A 252 -0.69 -6.54 6.97
CA ARG A 252 -1.99 -5.90 7.22
C ARG A 252 -2.65 -5.67 5.86
N VAL A 253 -3.96 -5.93 5.76
CA VAL A 253 -4.72 -5.86 4.52
C VAL A 253 -5.72 -4.73 4.64
N LEU A 254 -5.70 -3.82 3.66
CA LEU A 254 -6.51 -2.62 3.64
C LEU A 254 -7.26 -2.56 2.32
N ARG A 255 -8.48 -2.01 2.34
CA ARG A 255 -9.29 -1.87 1.13
C ARG A 255 -9.73 -0.43 0.94
N MET A 256 -9.67 0.05 -0.29
CA MET A 256 -10.28 1.34 -0.65
C MET A 256 -11.78 1.24 -0.39
N LYS A 257 -12.32 2.18 0.40
CA LYS A 257 -13.77 2.27 0.60
C LYS A 257 -14.35 3.13 -0.51
N GLU A 258 -15.30 2.59 -1.27
CA GLU A 258 -16.04 3.38 -2.25
C GLU A 258 -16.97 4.35 -1.51
N ASP A 259 -17.07 5.58 -2.00
CA ASP A 259 -18.05 6.52 -1.48
C ASP A 259 -19.44 5.95 -1.79
N LYS A 260 -20.32 5.90 -0.78
CA LYS A 260 -21.71 5.53 -1.02
C LYS A 260 -22.30 6.61 -1.94
N GLN A 261 -22.66 6.24 -3.17
CA GLN A 261 -23.51 7.07 -4.02
C GLN A 261 -24.85 7.31 -3.33
#